data_AF-A0A7V7DEA7-F1
#
_entry.id   AF-A0A7V7DEA7-F1
#
_cell.length_a   1.000
_cell.length_b   1.000
_cell.length_c   1.000
_cell.angle_alpha   90.00
_cell.angle_beta   90.00
_cell.angle_gamma   90.00
#
_symmetry.space_group_name_H-M   'P 1'
#
loop_
_entity.id
_entity.type
_entity.pdbx_description
1 polymer ?
#
loop_
_entity_poly.entity_id
_entity_poly.type
_entity_poly.pdbx_seq_one_letter_code
_entity_poly.pdbx_strand_id
1 'polypeptide(L)' 'MMRTNHLTEYQYLNFVSAVAILYNCRLIDMDFPKKVIELEGAPDDMSACFHELSMLLGKT' A
#
# COMPACT_ATOMS: atom_id res chain seq x y z
N MET A 1 -11.61 11.59 -22.58
CA MET A 1 -10.42 11.73 -21.70
C MET A 1 -10.34 10.50 -20.81
N MET A 2 -9.41 9.57 -21.10
CA MET A 2 -9.09 8.50 -20.15
C MET A 2 -8.32 9.14 -18.99
N ARG A 3 -8.92 9.21 -17.80
CA ARG A 3 -8.20 9.56 -16.57
C ARG A 3 -7.26 8.41 -16.25
N THR A 4 -5.98 8.57 -16.55
CA THR A 4 -4.95 7.72 -15.95
C THR A 4 -4.90 8.06 -14.47
N ASN A 5 -5.36 7.13 -13.62
CA ASN A 5 -5.32 7.23 -12.15
C ASN A 5 -3.88 7.10 -11.65
N HIS A 6 -2.99 8.00 -12.04
CA HIS A 6 -1.67 8.09 -11.46
C HIS A 6 -1.79 8.93 -10.18
N LEU A 7 -1.88 8.24 -9.04
CA LEU A 7 -1.65 8.88 -7.75
C LEU A 7 -0.26 9.53 -7.80
N THR A 8 -0.16 10.76 -7.34
CA THR A 8 1.16 11.36 -7.09
C THR A 8 1.89 10.53 -6.04
N GLU A 9 3.21 10.61 -5.99
CA GLU A 9 4.03 9.87 -5.02
C GLU A 9 3.52 10.07 -3.58
N TYR A 10 3.19 11.31 -3.21
CA TYR A 10 2.58 11.63 -1.92
C TYR A 10 1.21 11.01 -1.71
N GLN A 11 0.36 10.99 -2.73
CA GLN A 11 -0.96 10.35 -2.63
C GLN A 11 -0.83 8.84 -2.46
N TYR A 12 0.12 8.22 -3.17
CA TYR A 12 0.41 6.79 -3.05
C TYR A 12 0.97 6.45 -1.65
N LEU A 13 1.94 7.25 -1.16
CA LEU A 13 2.51 7.07 0.17
C LEU A 13 1.45 7.22 1.26
N ASN A 14 0.64 8.28 1.22
CA ASN A 14 -0.44 8.51 2.19
C ASN A 14 -1.44 7.36 2.17
N PHE A 15 -1.75 6.84 0.99
CA PHE A 15 -2.69 5.74 0.83
C PHE A 15 -2.18 4.45 1.46
N VAL A 16 -0.96 4.03 1.12
CA VAL A 16 -0.34 2.83 1.69
C VAL A 16 -0.17 2.97 3.19
N SER A 17 0.24 4.16 3.67
CA SER A 17 0.41 4.44 5.10
C SER A 17 -0.92 4.33 5.85
N ALA A 18 -2.01 4.84 5.28
CA ALA A 18 -3.34 4.76 5.87
C ALA A 18 -3.81 3.30 5.99
N VAL A 19 -3.61 2.49 4.95
CA VAL A 19 -3.95 1.06 4.99
C VAL A 19 -3.08 0.34 6.03
N ALA A 20 -1.77 0.58 6.04
CA ALA A 20 -0.88 -0.04 7.03
C ALA A 20 -1.36 0.24 8.47
N ILE A 21 -1.67 1.50 8.80
CA ILE A 21 -2.19 1.89 10.11
C ILE A 21 -3.53 1.20 10.41
N LEU A 22 -4.45 1.15 9.45
CA LEU A 22 -5.77 0.55 9.63
C LEU A 22 -5.71 -0.95 10.00
N TYR A 23 -4.72 -1.65 9.45
CA TYR A 23 -4.51 -3.09 9.66
C TYR A 23 -3.34 -3.37 10.61
N ASN A 24 -3.00 -2.46 11.53
CA ASN A 24 -1.91 -2.63 12.52
C ASN A 24 -0.56 -3.06 11.93
N CYS A 25 -0.32 -2.73 10.66
CA CYS A 25 0.97 -2.92 10.00
C CYS A 25 1.78 -1.63 10.06
N ARG A 26 3.10 -1.77 10.04
CA ARG A 26 4.06 -0.68 9.99
C ARG A 26 4.70 -0.64 8.60
N LEU A 27 4.56 0.49 7.93
CA LEU A 27 5.31 0.79 6.71
C LEU A 27 6.77 1.05 7.07
N ILE A 28 7.67 0.26 6.51
CA ILE A 28 9.12 0.34 6.75
C ILE A 28 9.78 1.18 5.67
N ASP A 29 9.56 0.80 4.42
CA ASP A 29 10.14 1.45 3.26
C ASP A 29 9.20 1.35 2.05
N MET A 30 9.41 2.24 1.09
CA MET A 30 8.69 2.25 -0.16
C MET A 30 9.57 2.75 -1.31
N ASP A 31 9.79 1.87 -2.29
CA ASP A 31 10.41 2.24 -3.56
C ASP A 31 9.30 2.54 -4.57
N PHE A 32 8.95 3.82 -4.71
CA PHE A 32 7.89 4.26 -5.62
C PHE A 32 8.18 3.94 -7.10
N PRO A 33 9.39 4.21 -7.65
CA PRO A 33 9.75 3.79 -9.01
C PRO A 33 9.55 2.29 -9.28
N LYS A 34 9.90 1.43 -8.31
CA LYS A 34 9.74 -0.03 -8.45
C LYS A 34 8.38 -0.56 -7.97
N LYS A 35 7.55 0.28 -7.34
CA LYS A 35 6.27 -0.09 -6.71
C LYS A 35 6.42 -1.25 -5.73
N VAL A 36 7.47 -1.20 -4.93
CA VAL A 36 7.78 -2.15 -3.86
C VAL A 36 7.45 -1.46 -2.53
N ILE A 37 6.74 -2.18 -1.67
CA ILE A 37 6.33 -1.71 -0.34
C ILE A 37 6.87 -2.74 0.66
N GLU A 38 7.57 -2.26 1.68
CA GLU A 38 8.03 -3.09 2.79
C GLU A 38 7.18 -2.82 4.03
N LEU A 39 6.54 -3.87 4.54
CA LEU A 39 5.63 -3.81 5.68
C LEU A 39 6.08 -4.81 6.76
N GLU A 40 5.88 -4.42 8.01
CA GLU A 40 6.13 -5.23 9.19
C GLU A 40 4.86 -5.30 10.03
N GLY A 41 4.49 -6.46 10.54
CA GLY A 41 3.28 -6.64 11.35
C GLY A 41 3.14 -8.08 11.86
N ALA A 42 2.12 -8.34 12.67
CA ALA A 42 1.79 -9.70 13.06
C ALA A 42 1.34 -10.51 11.82
N PRO A 43 1.52 -11.85 11.80
CA PRO A 43 1.17 -12.67 10.63
C PRO A 43 -0.28 -12.49 10.14
N ASP A 44 -1.23 -12.41 11.07
CA ASP A 44 -2.65 -12.26 10.75
C ASP A 44 -2.97 -10.88 10.17
N ASP A 45 -2.36 -9.83 10.73
CA ASP A 45 -2.49 -8.44 10.29
C ASP A 45 -1.87 -8.23 8.90
N MET A 46 -0.70 -8.84 8.65
CA MET A 46 0.00 -8.77 7.37
C MET A 46 -0.83 -9.36 6.22
N SER A 47 -1.56 -10.45 6.45
CA SER A 47 -2.43 -11.03 5.43
C SER A 47 -3.56 -10.07 5.05
N ALA A 48 -4.17 -9.40 6.03
CA ALA A 48 -5.25 -8.44 5.80
C ALA A 48 -4.74 -7.17 5.11
N CYS A 49 -3.60 -6.63 5.56
CA CYS A 49 -2.98 -5.47 4.95
C CYS A 49 -2.54 -5.74 3.50
N PHE A 50 -1.96 -6.91 3.22
CA PHE A 50 -1.59 -7.31 1.87
C PHE A 50 -2.81 -7.43 0.96
N HIS A 51 -3.88 -8.06 1.45
CA HIS A 51 -5.11 -8.22 0.70
C HIS A 51 -5.71 -6.87 0.28
N GLU A 52 -5.83 -5.95 1.23
CA GLU A 52 -6.43 -4.63 0.97
C GLU A 52 -5.57 -3.80 0.00
N LEU A 53 -4.25 -3.75 0.22
CA LEU A 53 -3.33 -3.06 -0.68
C LEU A 53 -3.37 -3.64 -2.10
N SER A 54 -3.47 -4.96 -2.23
CA SER A 54 -3.52 -5.65 -3.52
C SER A 54 -4.79 -5.31 -4.30
N MET A 55 -5.95 -5.33 -3.62
CA MET A 55 -7.22 -4.93 -4.23
C MET A 55 -7.20 -3.48 -4.69
N LEU A 56 -6.76 -2.58 -3.83
CA LEU A 56 -6.82 -1.14 -4.08
C LEU A 56 -5.79 -0.67 -5.12
N LEU A 57 -4.63 -1.31 -5.18
CA LEU A 57 -3.57 -1.00 -6.15
C LEU A 57 -3.70 -1.78 -7.47
N GLY A 58 -4.71 -2.65 -7.58
CA GLY A 58 -4.98 -3.43 -8.80
C GLY A 58 -3.92 -4.48 -9.11
N LYS A 59 -3.25 -5.01 -8.08
CA LYS A 59 -2.34 -6.16 -8.20
C LYS A 59 -3.11 -7.41 -7.78
N THR A 60 -3.93 -7.96 -8.67
CA THR A 60 -4.56 -9.29 -8.53
C THR A 60 -3.59 -10.39 -8.95
#